data_AF-A0A7W1GWY2-F1
#
_entry.id   AF-A0A7W1GWY2-F1
#
_cell.length_a   1.000
_cell.length_b   1.000
_cell.length_c   1.000
_cell.angle_alpha   90.00
_cell.angle_beta   90.00
_cell.angle_gamma   90.00
#
_symmetry.space_group_name_H-M   'P 1'
#
loop_
_entity.id
_entity.type
_entity.pdbx_description
1 polymer ?
#
loop_
_entity_poly.entity_id
_entity_poly.type
_entity_poly.pdbx_seq_one_letter_code
_entity_poly.pdbx_strand_id
1 'polypeptide(L)'
;MPTEDTLPGAVENALERLNVLVRKFEEHPDEAIRDDVTELLRCVDVIHRAGLSRAYEVSRAYGMEDAMGRSPEVQLLFDLYEVDDNSAKGRAEAVLELVRVEMEGGGVHAEMLEAAGGCIKLRVSGGSGCAAGALQPYLESLFSENLSEFRSLEIVRPPKPAANFVPLSSVKPIRRSNLTWHPVLDVASLKNGEIRAVEIESKHILLTCGDKGVFAFRNACPGSALPLDRATVEDGVLICPWHGCRFDICGGRRLDKSGTGLGLVPSDVAEGMIRIGLPEKAGA
;
A
#
# COMPACT_ATOMS: atom_id res chain seq x y z
N MET A 1 -16.05 -46.23 3.74
CA MET A 1 -14.87 -45.81 2.97
C MET A 1 -14.05 -44.95 3.91
N PRO A 2 -12.74 -45.18 4.09
CA PRO A 2 -11.94 -44.38 4.99
C PRO A 2 -11.98 -42.93 4.50
N THR A 3 -12.22 -42.00 5.40
CA THR A 3 -12.25 -40.55 5.14
C THR A 3 -10.88 -40.11 4.65
N GLU A 4 -10.83 -39.30 3.59
CA GLU A 4 -9.61 -38.79 2.94
C GLU A 4 -8.69 -37.97 3.88
N ASP A 5 -9.12 -37.72 5.13
CA ASP A 5 -8.44 -36.87 6.12
C ASP A 5 -7.60 -37.64 7.18
N THR A 6 -7.37 -38.95 7.01
CA THR A 6 -6.62 -39.75 8.01
C THR A 6 -5.19 -40.00 7.58
N LEU A 7 -4.25 -39.83 8.53
CA LEU A 7 -2.84 -40.13 8.31
C LEU A 7 -2.67 -41.63 8.00
N PRO A 8 -1.67 -42.03 7.20
CA PRO A 8 -1.33 -43.44 7.07
C PRO A 8 -0.96 -44.01 8.43
N GLY A 9 -1.47 -45.21 8.74
CA GLY A 9 -1.20 -45.83 10.05
C GLY A 9 0.29 -46.01 10.37
N ALA A 10 1.17 -46.10 9.35
CA ALA A 10 2.62 -46.10 9.57
C ALA A 10 3.13 -44.76 10.15
N VAL A 11 2.58 -43.63 9.70
CA VAL A 11 2.91 -42.28 10.18
C VAL A 11 2.34 -42.06 11.57
N GLU A 12 1.09 -42.44 11.81
CA GLU A 12 0.46 -42.35 13.15
C GLU A 12 1.24 -43.14 14.20
N ASN A 13 1.58 -44.40 13.89
CA ASN A 13 2.40 -45.24 14.79
C ASN A 13 3.78 -44.63 15.05
N ALA A 14 4.38 -43.99 14.05
CA ALA A 14 5.66 -43.30 14.21
C ALA A 14 5.54 -42.07 15.12
N LEU A 15 4.46 -41.28 15.00
CA LEU A 15 4.19 -40.12 15.87
C LEU A 15 3.98 -40.54 17.32
N GLU A 16 3.18 -41.59 17.55
CA GLU A 16 2.99 -42.15 18.90
C GLU A 16 4.32 -42.62 19.49
N ARG A 17 5.13 -43.32 18.68
CA ARG A 17 6.45 -43.77 19.11
C ARG A 17 7.40 -42.61 19.41
N LEU A 18 7.38 -41.56 18.58
CA LEU A 18 8.19 -40.36 18.78
C LEU A 18 7.84 -39.68 20.10
N ASN A 19 6.56 -39.49 20.40
CA ASN A 19 6.09 -38.90 21.66
C ASN A 19 6.59 -39.69 22.88
N VAL A 20 6.55 -41.03 22.84
CA VAL A 20 7.08 -41.88 23.91
C VAL A 20 8.59 -41.71 24.07
N LEU A 21 9.34 -41.63 22.95
CA LEU A 21 10.79 -41.47 22.98
C LEU A 21 11.21 -40.09 23.51
N VAL A 22 10.55 -39.02 23.07
CA VAL A 22 10.82 -37.65 23.55
C VAL A 22 10.64 -37.56 25.06
N ARG A 23 9.51 -38.03 25.60
CA ARG A 23 9.27 -38.06 27.06
C ARG A 23 10.34 -38.85 27.80
N LYS A 24 10.72 -40.02 27.28
CA LYS A 24 11.78 -40.84 27.88
C LYS A 24 13.11 -40.09 27.95
N PHE A 25 13.42 -39.25 26.95
CA PHE A 25 14.63 -38.44 26.96
C PHE A 25 14.50 -37.24 27.89
N GLU A 26 13.36 -36.54 27.92
CA GLU A 26 13.10 -35.44 28.86
C GLU A 26 13.23 -35.88 30.32
N GLU A 27 12.81 -37.10 30.64
CA GLU A 27 12.90 -37.72 31.98
C GLU A 27 14.25 -38.39 32.26
N HIS A 28 15.19 -38.40 31.31
CA HIS A 28 16.47 -39.07 31.49
C HIS A 28 17.27 -38.42 32.64
N PRO A 29 17.91 -39.17 33.55
CA PRO A 29 18.57 -38.59 34.73
C PRO A 29 19.82 -37.75 34.39
N ASP A 30 20.54 -38.10 33.33
CA ASP A 30 21.74 -37.40 32.87
C ASP A 30 21.39 -36.16 32.05
N GLU A 31 21.82 -34.99 32.53
CA GLU A 31 21.59 -33.68 31.90
C GLU A 31 22.28 -33.54 30.55
N ALA A 32 23.51 -34.08 30.41
CA ALA A 32 24.24 -33.99 29.14
C ALA A 32 23.50 -34.72 28.01
N ILE A 33 22.87 -35.86 28.32
CA ILE A 33 22.06 -36.61 27.36
C ILE A 33 20.80 -35.84 26.97
N ARG A 34 20.16 -35.13 27.93
CA ARG A 34 18.99 -34.29 27.63
C ARG A 34 19.36 -33.12 26.72
N ASP A 35 20.50 -32.49 26.98
CA ASP A 35 21.02 -31.38 26.18
C ASP A 35 21.40 -31.81 24.76
N ASP A 36 22.13 -32.92 24.62
CA ASP A 36 22.52 -33.49 23.32
C ASP A 36 21.30 -33.87 22.47
N VAL A 37 20.26 -34.46 23.07
CA VAL A 37 19.02 -34.80 22.36
C VAL A 37 18.24 -33.55 21.97
N THR A 38 18.19 -32.54 22.84
CA THR A 38 17.57 -31.23 22.53
C THR A 38 18.29 -30.56 21.37
N GLU A 39 19.63 -30.60 21.37
CA GLU A 39 20.45 -30.12 20.27
C GLU A 39 20.21 -30.88 18.96
N LEU A 40 20.14 -32.21 19.02
CA LEU A 40 19.81 -33.03 17.86
C LEU A 40 18.46 -32.65 17.26
N LEU A 41 17.41 -32.51 18.09
CA LEU A 41 16.07 -32.14 17.63
C LEU A 41 16.06 -30.74 17.01
N ARG A 42 16.79 -29.79 17.59
CA ARG A 42 16.97 -28.43 17.03
C ARG A 42 17.65 -28.46 15.67
N CYS A 43 18.71 -29.25 15.51
CA CYS A 43 19.41 -29.38 14.22
C CYS A 43 18.50 -29.99 13.15
N VAL A 44 17.70 -30.99 13.50
CA VAL A 44 16.71 -31.59 12.61
C VAL A 44 15.66 -30.57 12.18
N ASP A 45 15.11 -29.80 13.13
CA ASP A 45 14.13 -28.74 12.86
C ASP A 45 14.66 -27.69 11.88
N VAL A 46 15.89 -27.18 12.09
CA VAL A 46 16.50 -26.19 11.20
C VAL A 46 16.62 -26.71 9.76
N ILE A 47 17.07 -27.96 9.57
CA ILE A 47 17.25 -28.56 8.24
C ILE A 47 15.89 -28.78 7.57
N HIS A 48 14.94 -29.36 8.29
CA HIS A 48 13.64 -29.70 7.74
C HIS A 48 12.81 -28.46 7.40
N ARG A 49 12.77 -27.47 8.29
CA ARG A 49 12.05 -26.22 8.05
C ARG A 49 12.57 -25.53 6.79
N ALA A 50 13.89 -25.37 6.66
CA ALA A 50 14.49 -24.75 5.48
C ALA A 50 14.15 -25.52 4.18
N GLY A 51 14.24 -26.86 4.20
CA GLY A 51 13.92 -27.70 3.05
C GLY A 51 12.44 -27.66 2.66
N LEU A 52 11.54 -27.77 3.65
CA LEU A 52 10.09 -27.75 3.45
C LEU A 52 9.59 -26.40 2.99
N SER A 53 10.07 -25.29 3.56
CA SER A 53 9.76 -23.94 3.09
C SER A 53 10.15 -23.77 1.62
N ARG A 54 11.34 -24.24 1.23
CA ARG A 54 11.78 -24.16 -0.17
C ARG A 54 10.95 -25.04 -1.10
N ALA A 55 10.59 -26.25 -0.67
CA ALA A 55 9.73 -27.14 -1.43
C ALA A 55 8.33 -26.53 -1.64
N TYR A 56 7.77 -25.88 -0.61
CA TYR A 56 6.50 -25.18 -0.66
C TYR A 56 6.53 -23.97 -1.61
N GLU A 57 7.60 -23.16 -1.58
CA GLU A 57 7.77 -22.06 -2.54
C GLU A 57 7.81 -22.55 -4.00
N VAL A 58 8.53 -23.64 -4.25
CA VAL A 58 8.65 -24.23 -5.59
C VAL A 58 7.31 -24.78 -6.05
N SER A 59 6.57 -25.50 -5.19
CA SER A 59 5.27 -26.05 -5.56
C SER A 59 4.24 -24.95 -5.88
N ARG A 60 4.24 -23.86 -5.12
CA ARG A 60 3.45 -22.65 -5.42
C ARG A 60 3.77 -22.05 -6.78
N ALA A 61 5.04 -21.99 -7.17
CA ALA A 61 5.43 -21.45 -8.48
C ALA A 61 4.84 -22.24 -9.66
N TYR A 62 4.49 -23.52 -9.44
CA TYR A 62 3.86 -24.39 -10.44
C TYR A 62 2.34 -24.59 -10.20
N GLY A 63 1.73 -23.86 -9.25
CA GLY A 63 0.30 -23.95 -8.96
C GLY A 63 -0.12 -25.26 -8.30
N MET A 64 0.77 -25.89 -7.53
CA MET A 64 0.55 -27.20 -6.90
C MET A 64 0.15 -27.10 -5.42
N GLU A 65 -0.08 -25.89 -4.88
CA GLU A 65 -0.40 -25.68 -3.47
C GLU A 65 -1.65 -26.46 -3.01
N ASP A 66 -2.71 -26.43 -3.81
CA ASP A 66 -3.98 -27.12 -3.54
C ASP A 66 -3.82 -28.65 -3.57
N ALA A 67 -2.89 -29.16 -4.38
CA ALA A 67 -2.62 -30.59 -4.47
C ALA A 67 -1.79 -31.09 -3.29
N MET A 68 -0.88 -30.26 -2.77
CA MET A 68 -0.08 -30.58 -1.59
C MET A 68 -0.90 -30.57 -0.30
N GLY A 69 -1.80 -29.60 -0.13
CA GLY A 69 -2.67 -29.51 1.06
C GLY A 69 -3.70 -30.64 1.19
N ARG A 70 -3.89 -31.46 0.16
CA ARG A 70 -4.78 -32.64 0.20
C ARG A 70 -4.11 -33.90 0.74
N SER A 71 -2.79 -33.90 0.93
CA SER A 71 -2.08 -35.02 1.55
C SER A 71 -1.96 -34.76 3.05
N PRO A 72 -2.62 -35.57 3.91
CA PRO A 72 -2.57 -35.38 5.36
C PRO A 72 -1.16 -35.38 5.94
N GLU A 73 -0.23 -36.14 5.34
CA GLU A 73 1.16 -36.25 5.74
C GLU A 73 1.96 -34.98 5.43
N VAL A 74 1.67 -34.35 4.29
CA VAL A 74 2.26 -33.07 3.89
C VAL A 74 1.72 -31.95 4.77
N GLN A 75 0.41 -31.96 5.04
CA GLN A 75 -0.22 -30.99 5.94
C GLN A 75 0.34 -31.09 7.36
N LEU A 76 0.51 -32.30 7.89
CA LEU A 76 1.16 -32.53 9.18
C LEU A 76 2.57 -31.92 9.24
N LEU A 77 3.38 -32.10 8.18
CA LEU A 77 4.73 -31.52 8.14
C LEU A 77 4.69 -29.98 8.09
N PHE A 78 3.72 -29.42 7.38
CA PHE A 78 3.51 -27.97 7.36
C PHE A 78 3.11 -27.43 8.72
N ASP A 79 2.21 -28.10 9.41
CA ASP A 79 1.78 -27.70 10.76
C ASP A 79 2.92 -27.85 11.78
N LEU A 80 3.67 -28.96 11.75
CA LEU A 80 4.76 -29.25 12.69
C LEU A 80 5.93 -28.26 12.59
N TYR A 81 6.23 -27.81 11.37
CA TYR A 81 7.36 -26.92 11.09
C TYR A 81 6.92 -25.47 10.83
N GLU A 82 5.64 -25.15 11.05
CA GLU A 82 5.04 -23.84 10.79
C GLU A 82 5.34 -23.35 9.36
N VAL A 83 5.35 -24.30 8.41
CA VAL A 83 5.51 -24.04 6.99
C VAL A 83 4.13 -23.76 6.42
N ASP A 84 3.63 -22.56 6.73
CA ASP A 84 2.42 -21.99 6.17
C ASP A 84 2.73 -20.60 5.59
N ASP A 85 1.78 -20.01 4.86
CA ASP A 85 1.81 -18.58 4.52
C ASP A 85 1.72 -17.67 5.78
N ASN A 86 1.64 -18.25 6.98
CA ASN A 86 1.22 -17.62 8.24
C ASN A 86 2.37 -17.41 9.26
N SER A 87 3.53 -18.05 9.13
CA SER A 87 4.68 -17.89 10.04
C SER A 87 5.54 -16.68 9.65
N ALA A 88 5.61 -16.36 8.36
CA ALA A 88 6.13 -15.07 7.89
C ALA A 88 5.15 -13.94 8.18
N LYS A 89 3.84 -14.17 7.99
CA LYS A 89 2.80 -13.18 8.30
C LYS A 89 2.68 -12.90 9.79
N GLY A 90 2.68 -13.93 10.64
CA GLY A 90 2.61 -13.80 12.09
C GLY A 90 3.83 -13.10 12.70
N ARG A 91 5.04 -13.40 12.20
CA ARG A 91 6.26 -12.66 12.63
C ARG A 91 6.23 -11.21 12.17
N ALA A 92 5.78 -10.94 10.95
CA ALA A 92 5.60 -9.57 10.47
C ALA A 92 4.48 -8.82 11.23
N GLU A 93 3.40 -9.49 11.61
CA GLU A 93 2.32 -8.92 12.44
C GLU A 93 2.84 -8.59 13.83
N ALA A 94 3.60 -9.47 14.47
CA ALA A 94 4.20 -9.22 15.77
C ALA A 94 5.13 -7.99 15.77
N VAL A 95 5.90 -7.80 14.69
CA VAL A 95 6.74 -6.59 14.51
C VAL A 95 5.88 -5.34 14.32
N LEU A 96 4.77 -5.44 13.58
CA LEU A 96 3.84 -4.32 13.38
C LEU A 96 3.14 -3.91 14.68
N GLU A 97 2.83 -4.85 15.57
CA GLU A 97 2.22 -4.59 16.88
C GLU A 97 3.11 -3.73 17.80
N LEU A 98 4.44 -3.79 17.65
CA LEU A 98 5.39 -2.96 18.44
C LEU A 98 5.12 -1.46 18.28
N VAL A 99 4.64 -1.05 17.12
CA VAL A 99 4.42 0.35 16.75
C VAL A 99 2.93 0.71 16.65
N ARG A 100 2.01 -0.25 16.86
CA ARG A 100 0.57 -0.04 16.68
C ARG A 100 0.04 1.11 17.54
N VAL A 101 0.42 1.17 18.81
CA VAL A 101 -0.06 2.22 19.74
C VAL A 101 0.38 3.63 19.28
N GLU A 102 1.61 3.78 18.81
CA GLU A 102 2.12 5.05 18.29
C GLU A 102 1.43 5.44 16.98
N MET A 103 1.18 4.46 16.11
CA MET A 103 0.49 4.66 14.83
C MET A 103 -0.98 5.05 15.04
N GLU A 104 -1.69 4.39 15.95
CA GLU A 104 -3.07 4.72 16.31
C GLU A 104 -3.18 6.11 16.95
N GLY A 105 -2.20 6.50 17.77
CA GLY A 105 -2.07 7.87 18.29
C GLY A 105 -1.91 8.93 17.19
N GLY A 106 -1.33 8.55 16.04
CA GLY A 106 -1.24 9.35 14.82
C GLY A 106 -2.44 9.24 13.87
N GLY A 107 -3.47 8.47 14.23
CA GLY A 107 -4.63 8.20 13.38
C GLY A 107 -4.33 7.35 12.14
N VAL A 108 -3.24 6.57 12.17
CA VAL A 108 -2.81 5.66 11.11
C VAL A 108 -3.11 4.23 11.54
N HIS A 109 -3.83 3.50 10.69
CA HIS A 109 -4.12 2.08 10.86
C HIS A 109 -3.40 1.28 9.78
N ALA A 110 -2.58 0.32 10.19
CA ALA A 110 -1.93 -0.64 9.31
C ALA A 110 -2.49 -2.05 9.56
N GLU A 111 -2.80 -2.75 8.48
CA GLU A 111 -3.33 -4.12 8.46
C GLU A 111 -2.42 -4.97 7.57
N MET A 112 -2.01 -6.13 8.06
CA MET A 112 -1.17 -7.07 7.30
C MET A 112 -1.99 -7.82 6.26
N LEU A 113 -1.64 -7.70 4.98
CA LEU A 113 -2.32 -8.43 3.90
C LEU A 113 -1.62 -9.76 3.61
N GLU A 114 -0.30 -9.71 3.39
CA GLU A 114 0.52 -10.84 2.98
C GLU A 114 1.94 -10.65 3.52
N ALA A 115 2.60 -11.74 3.91
CA ALA A 115 4.05 -11.74 4.08
C ALA A 115 4.59 -13.08 3.58
N ALA A 116 5.29 -13.04 2.44
CA ALA A 116 5.80 -14.24 1.78
C ALA A 116 7.07 -13.91 0.99
N GLY A 117 8.05 -14.84 0.99
CA GLY A 117 9.28 -14.70 0.20
C GLY A 117 10.13 -13.46 0.53
N GLY A 118 10.04 -12.93 1.76
CA GLY A 118 10.70 -11.70 2.18
C GLY A 118 10.00 -10.41 1.74
N CYS A 119 8.84 -10.50 1.09
CA CYS A 119 8.02 -9.35 0.75
C CYS A 119 6.86 -9.23 1.75
N ILE A 120 6.67 -8.03 2.29
CA ILE A 120 5.55 -7.70 3.20
C ILE A 120 4.58 -6.78 2.46
N LYS A 121 3.29 -7.12 2.46
CA LYS A 121 2.22 -6.27 1.95
C LYS A 121 1.36 -5.76 3.10
N LEU A 122 1.28 -4.45 3.24
CA LEU A 122 0.46 -3.78 4.25
C LEU A 122 -0.64 -2.96 3.61
N ARG A 123 -1.85 -3.00 4.18
CA ARG A 123 -2.87 -2.00 3.95
C ARG A 123 -2.73 -0.90 5.00
N VAL A 124 -2.48 0.31 4.55
CA VAL A 124 -2.45 1.49 5.43
C VAL A 124 -3.64 2.39 5.15
N SER A 125 -4.34 2.79 6.19
CA SER A 125 -5.50 3.69 6.16
C SER A 125 -5.40 4.74 7.28
N GLY A 126 -6.04 5.90 7.10
CA GLY A 126 -5.94 6.99 8.06
C GLY A 126 -4.66 7.84 7.93
N GLY A 127 -4.55 8.87 8.76
CA GLY A 127 -3.54 9.91 8.71
C GLY A 127 -3.94 11.10 7.82
N SER A 128 -3.69 12.33 8.31
CA SER A 128 -3.71 13.50 7.42
C SER A 128 -2.64 13.30 6.34
N GLY A 129 -2.91 13.74 5.10
CA GLY A 129 -2.21 13.34 3.85
C GLY A 129 -0.69 13.57 3.74
N CYS A 130 -0.01 13.84 4.85
CA CYS A 130 1.44 14.03 4.98
C CYS A 130 2.16 12.79 5.59
N ALA A 131 1.46 11.85 6.22
CA ALA A 131 2.10 10.73 6.95
C ALA A 131 2.60 9.59 6.04
N ALA A 132 2.01 9.38 4.86
CA ALA A 132 2.26 8.17 4.07
C ALA A 132 3.64 8.11 3.37
N GLY A 133 4.32 9.26 3.20
CA GLY A 133 5.67 9.30 2.61
C GLY A 133 6.80 9.05 3.62
N ALA A 134 6.57 9.38 4.90
CA ALA A 134 7.50 9.12 5.99
C ALA A 134 7.29 7.74 6.64
N LEU A 135 6.10 7.16 6.47
CA LEU A 135 5.74 5.87 7.05
C LEU A 135 6.48 4.70 6.39
N GLN A 136 6.65 4.74 5.07
CA GLN A 136 7.26 3.62 4.34
C GLN A 136 8.73 3.41 4.74
N PRO A 137 9.61 4.43 4.75
CA PRO A 137 10.99 4.24 5.20
C PRO A 137 11.09 3.79 6.66
N TYR A 138 10.18 4.27 7.52
CA TYR A 138 10.12 3.86 8.92
C TYR A 138 9.74 2.39 9.08
N LEU A 139 8.69 1.93 8.40
CA LEU A 139 8.27 0.53 8.41
C LEU A 139 9.29 -0.38 7.73
N GLU A 140 9.94 0.06 6.65
CA GLU A 140 11.05 -0.66 6.01
C GLU A 140 12.22 -0.85 6.99
N SER A 141 12.60 0.19 7.74
CA SER A 141 13.63 0.09 8.79
C SER A 141 13.20 -0.90 9.87
N LEU A 142 11.98 -0.75 10.40
CA LEU A 142 11.41 -1.59 11.44
C LEU A 142 11.42 -3.08 11.04
N PHE A 143 10.97 -3.42 9.84
CA PHE A 143 10.98 -4.80 9.36
C PHE A 143 12.40 -5.30 9.08
N SER A 144 13.28 -4.48 8.50
CA SER A 144 14.66 -4.89 8.23
C SER A 144 15.47 -5.16 9.51
N GLU A 145 15.17 -4.45 10.60
CA GLU A 145 15.84 -4.62 11.90
C GLU A 145 15.34 -5.85 12.67
N ASN A 146 14.09 -6.27 12.44
CA ASN A 146 13.44 -7.33 13.21
C ASN A 146 13.22 -8.64 12.42
N LEU A 147 13.35 -8.62 11.09
CA LEU A 147 13.14 -9.79 10.22
C LEU A 147 14.33 -9.95 9.26
N SER A 148 15.16 -10.96 9.50
CA SER A 148 16.36 -11.23 8.70
C SER A 148 16.09 -11.55 7.23
N GLU A 149 14.89 -12.03 6.92
CA GLU A 149 14.45 -12.40 5.58
C GLU A 149 13.74 -11.26 4.82
N PHE A 150 13.56 -10.09 5.44
CA PHE A 150 12.91 -8.94 4.82
C PHE A 150 13.70 -8.42 3.61
N ARG A 151 13.00 -8.21 2.49
CA ARG A 151 13.55 -7.73 1.21
C ARG A 151 12.85 -6.48 0.72
N SER A 152 11.52 -6.40 0.87
CA SER A 152 10.73 -5.28 0.36
C SER A 152 9.41 -5.13 1.10
N LEU A 153 8.97 -3.87 1.20
CA LEU A 153 7.64 -3.51 1.70
C LEU A 153 6.79 -2.94 0.56
N GLU A 154 5.59 -3.46 0.41
CA GLU A 154 4.57 -2.92 -0.49
C GLU A 154 3.39 -2.40 0.34
N ILE A 155 3.15 -1.09 0.26
CA ILE A 155 1.99 -0.47 0.93
C ILE A 155 0.84 -0.39 -0.07
N VAL A 156 -0.12 -1.28 0.09
CA VAL A 156 -1.39 -1.29 -0.62
C VAL A 156 -2.31 -0.26 0.03
N ARG A 157 -2.38 0.94 -0.53
CA ARG A 157 -3.46 1.86 -0.15
C ARG A 157 -4.77 1.22 -0.61
N PRO A 158 -5.86 1.27 0.19
CA PRO A 158 -7.16 0.83 -0.31
C PRO A 158 -7.37 1.50 -1.67
N PRO A 159 -7.82 0.75 -2.70
CA PRO A 159 -8.11 1.35 -3.98
C PRO A 159 -9.02 2.53 -3.70
N LYS A 160 -8.58 3.74 -4.06
CA LYS A 160 -9.50 4.86 -4.16
C LYS A 160 -10.61 4.32 -5.04
N PRO A 161 -11.85 4.15 -4.53
CA PRO A 161 -12.82 3.26 -5.14
C PRO A 161 -12.84 3.55 -6.63
N ALA A 162 -12.48 2.54 -7.43
CA ALA A 162 -12.51 2.66 -8.87
C ALA A 162 -13.91 3.15 -9.21
N ALA A 163 -14.01 4.22 -9.98
CA ALA A 163 -15.25 4.78 -10.45
C ALA A 163 -15.93 3.77 -11.42
N ASN A 164 -16.45 2.66 -10.88
CA ASN A 164 -17.22 1.68 -11.60
C ASN A 164 -18.62 1.66 -10.99
N PHE A 165 -19.53 2.26 -11.75
CA PHE A 165 -20.99 2.28 -11.57
C PHE A 165 -21.49 2.70 -10.18
N VAL A 166 -21.72 4.00 -10.01
CA VAL A 166 -22.58 4.51 -8.92
C VAL A 166 -24.04 4.37 -9.40
N PRO A 167 -24.91 3.60 -8.72
CA PRO A 167 -26.35 3.64 -8.99
C PRO A 167 -26.82 5.10 -8.90
N LEU A 168 -27.60 5.59 -9.87
CA LEU A 168 -28.09 6.99 -9.84
C LEU A 168 -28.86 7.31 -8.55
N SER A 169 -29.42 6.29 -7.88
CA SER A 169 -30.06 6.37 -6.57
C SER A 169 -29.09 6.54 -5.39
N SER A 170 -27.81 6.20 -5.56
CA SER A 170 -26.73 6.34 -4.56
C SER A 170 -25.87 7.58 -4.77
N VAL A 171 -26.04 8.28 -5.91
CA VAL A 171 -25.57 9.65 -6.06
C VAL A 171 -26.45 10.52 -5.18
N LYS A 172 -26.03 10.75 -3.92
CA LYS A 172 -26.46 11.97 -3.23
C LYS A 172 -26.12 13.11 -4.20
N PRO A 173 -27.07 13.99 -4.58
CA PRO A 173 -26.70 15.14 -5.39
C PRO A 173 -25.50 15.75 -4.70
N ILE A 174 -24.37 15.83 -5.40
CA ILE A 174 -23.21 16.57 -4.92
C ILE A 174 -23.82 17.89 -4.48
N ARG A 175 -23.91 18.11 -3.17
CA ARG A 175 -24.34 19.42 -2.68
C ARG A 175 -23.32 20.32 -3.33
N ARG A 176 -23.77 21.09 -4.32
CA ARG A 176 -22.97 22.13 -4.93
C ARG A 176 -22.36 22.82 -3.73
N SER A 177 -21.05 22.69 -3.58
CA SER A 177 -20.32 23.53 -2.65
C SER A 177 -20.84 24.91 -2.97
N ASN A 178 -21.26 25.69 -1.97
CA ASN A 178 -21.61 27.07 -2.26
C ASN A 178 -20.33 27.70 -2.83
N LEU A 179 -20.27 27.81 -4.15
CA LEU A 179 -19.13 28.32 -4.89
C LEU A 179 -19.51 29.74 -5.27
N THR A 180 -18.71 30.68 -4.82
CA THR A 180 -18.73 32.03 -5.37
C THR A 180 -17.93 31.98 -6.67
N TRP A 181 -18.58 32.34 -7.78
CA TRP A 181 -17.94 32.38 -9.09
C TRP A 181 -17.36 33.76 -9.35
N HIS A 182 -16.05 33.82 -9.57
CA HIS A 182 -15.32 35.04 -9.84
C HIS A 182 -14.89 35.06 -11.31
N PRO A 183 -15.39 35.99 -12.14
CA PRO A 183 -14.86 36.19 -13.48
C PRO A 183 -13.43 36.73 -13.40
N VAL A 184 -12.50 36.18 -14.18
CA VAL A 184 -11.07 36.50 -14.05
C VAL A 184 -10.39 36.90 -15.35
N LEU A 185 -10.82 36.35 -16.49
CA LEU A 185 -10.13 36.55 -17.75
C LEU A 185 -11.06 36.30 -18.93
N ASP A 186 -10.94 37.09 -19.99
CA ASP A 186 -11.62 36.81 -21.26
C ASP A 186 -11.04 35.53 -21.87
N VAL A 187 -11.89 34.58 -22.25
CA VAL A 187 -11.47 33.30 -22.82
C VAL A 187 -10.65 33.48 -24.10
N ALA A 188 -10.93 34.50 -24.91
CA ALA A 188 -10.21 34.81 -26.14
C ALA A 188 -8.76 35.27 -25.89
N SER A 189 -8.45 35.71 -24.67
CA SER A 189 -7.12 36.18 -24.28
C SER A 189 -6.18 35.06 -23.79
N LEU A 190 -6.70 33.84 -23.63
CA LEU A 190 -5.94 32.65 -23.22
C LEU A 190 -5.87 31.64 -24.37
N LYS A 191 -4.75 31.63 -25.09
CA LYS A 191 -4.53 30.71 -26.22
C LYS A 191 -4.19 29.30 -25.74
N ASN A 192 -4.38 28.32 -26.61
CA ASN A 192 -4.00 26.93 -26.37
C ASN A 192 -2.50 26.84 -26.02
N GLY A 193 -2.16 26.13 -24.94
CA GLY A 193 -0.78 26.01 -24.45
C GLY A 193 -0.22 27.25 -23.75
N GLU A 194 -0.99 28.33 -23.62
CA GLU A 194 -0.58 29.47 -22.78
C GLU A 194 -0.98 29.26 -21.33
N ILE A 195 -0.18 29.82 -20.43
CA ILE A 195 -0.50 29.95 -19.02
C ILE A 195 -0.78 31.40 -18.63
N ARG A 196 -1.67 31.60 -17.67
CA ARG A 196 -1.94 32.89 -17.01
C ARG A 196 -2.12 32.69 -15.52
N ALA A 197 -1.40 33.44 -14.71
CA ALA A 197 -1.62 33.47 -13.28
C ALA A 197 -2.61 34.60 -12.92
N VAL A 198 -3.56 34.30 -12.04
CA VAL A 198 -4.52 35.26 -11.49
C VAL A 198 -4.58 35.11 -9.97
N GLU A 199 -4.94 36.17 -9.26
CA GLU A 199 -5.16 36.13 -7.82
C GLU A 199 -6.61 36.46 -7.49
N ILE A 200 -7.23 35.64 -6.65
CA ILE A 200 -8.63 35.79 -6.24
C ILE A 200 -8.71 35.48 -4.75
N GLU A 201 -9.19 36.43 -3.94
CA GLU A 201 -9.29 36.28 -2.48
C GLU A 201 -8.00 35.72 -1.83
N SER A 202 -6.83 36.25 -2.24
CA SER A 202 -5.50 35.83 -1.78
C SER A 202 -5.14 34.37 -2.13
N LYS A 203 -5.80 33.78 -3.13
CA LYS A 203 -5.44 32.49 -3.72
C LYS A 203 -4.82 32.73 -5.09
N HIS A 204 -3.59 32.25 -5.27
CA HIS A 204 -2.92 32.28 -6.57
C HIS A 204 -3.36 31.09 -7.42
N ILE A 205 -3.97 31.38 -8.56
CA ILE A 205 -4.54 30.42 -9.50
C ILE A 205 -3.76 30.50 -10.81
N LEU A 206 -3.45 29.34 -11.38
CA LEU A 206 -2.86 29.20 -12.71
C LEU A 206 -3.94 28.70 -13.67
N LEU A 207 -4.15 29.44 -14.75
CA LEU A 207 -5.04 29.11 -15.85
C LEU A 207 -4.22 28.59 -17.02
N THR A 208 -4.72 27.57 -17.70
CA THR A 208 -4.20 27.08 -18.97
C THR A 208 -5.35 26.66 -19.87
N CYS A 209 -5.15 26.75 -21.18
CA CYS A 209 -6.11 26.27 -22.17
C CYS A 209 -5.51 25.07 -22.92
N GLY A 210 -6.33 24.04 -23.12
CA GLY A 210 -6.03 22.84 -23.91
C GLY A 210 -7.16 22.54 -24.90
N ASP A 211 -7.03 21.48 -25.68
CA ASP A 211 -8.06 21.05 -26.63
C ASP A 211 -9.42 20.72 -25.98
N LYS A 212 -9.40 20.42 -24.67
CA LYS A 212 -10.58 20.09 -23.85
C LYS A 212 -11.15 21.30 -23.09
N GLY A 213 -10.63 22.50 -23.33
CA GLY A 213 -11.09 23.75 -22.72
C GLY A 213 -10.12 24.34 -21.70
N VAL A 214 -10.67 25.21 -20.85
CA VAL A 214 -9.90 25.96 -19.84
C VAL A 214 -9.81 25.17 -18.55
N PHE A 215 -8.60 25.06 -18.01
CA PHE A 215 -8.30 24.40 -16.75
C PHE A 215 -7.66 25.38 -15.79
N ALA A 216 -8.04 25.27 -14.51
CA ALA A 216 -7.49 26.08 -13.43
C ALA A 216 -6.89 25.22 -12.32
N PHE A 217 -5.73 25.66 -11.82
CA PHE A 217 -4.98 24.99 -10.78
C PHE A 217 -4.52 25.99 -9.72
N ARG A 218 -4.15 25.52 -8.53
CA ARG A 218 -3.34 26.33 -7.61
C ARG A 218 -2.00 26.62 -8.28
N ASN A 219 -1.55 27.87 -8.20
CA ASN A 219 -0.28 28.32 -8.75
C ASN A 219 0.90 27.91 -7.84
N ALA A 220 1.08 26.61 -7.62
CA ALA A 220 2.16 26.05 -6.82
C ALA A 220 2.50 24.65 -7.31
N CYS A 221 3.80 24.36 -7.47
CA CYS A 221 4.25 23.01 -7.72
C CYS A 221 4.01 22.14 -6.48
N PRO A 222 3.37 20.96 -6.57
CA PRO A 222 3.13 20.09 -5.42
C PRO A 222 4.42 19.81 -4.63
N GLY A 223 4.37 20.05 -3.31
CA GLY A 223 5.54 19.91 -2.42
C GLY A 223 6.51 21.11 -2.43
N SER A 224 6.17 22.20 -3.11
CA SER A 224 6.96 23.43 -3.15
C SER A 224 6.09 24.67 -3.00
N ALA A 225 6.67 25.73 -2.44
CA ALA A 225 6.04 27.05 -2.40
C ALA A 225 6.29 27.88 -3.69
N LEU A 226 7.04 27.35 -4.66
CA LEU A 226 7.39 28.08 -5.88
C LEU A 226 6.23 28.06 -6.89
N PRO A 227 5.92 29.23 -7.50
CA PRO A 227 4.80 29.36 -8.43
C PRO A 227 5.07 28.70 -9.77
N LEU A 228 4.00 28.34 -10.47
CA LEU A 228 4.00 27.75 -11.81
C LEU A 228 3.68 28.79 -12.91
N ASP A 229 3.66 30.08 -12.56
CA ASP A 229 3.37 31.21 -13.46
C ASP A 229 4.38 31.38 -14.60
N ARG A 230 5.54 30.72 -14.50
CA ARG A 230 6.57 30.63 -15.55
C ARG A 230 6.70 29.23 -16.16
N ALA A 231 5.75 28.34 -15.92
CA ALA A 231 5.73 27.02 -16.55
C ALA A 231 5.57 27.11 -18.08
N THR A 232 6.05 26.11 -18.78
CA THR A 232 5.74 25.92 -20.20
C THR A 232 4.69 24.83 -20.36
N VAL A 233 3.89 24.89 -21.42
CA VAL A 233 2.95 23.82 -21.78
C VAL A 233 3.30 23.34 -23.19
N GLU A 234 3.65 22.06 -23.29
CA GLU A 234 4.04 21.41 -24.54
C GLU A 234 3.23 20.11 -24.67
N ASP A 235 2.54 19.92 -25.79
CA ASP A 235 1.73 18.71 -26.07
C ASP A 235 0.77 18.32 -24.93
N GLY A 236 0.13 19.32 -24.31
CA GLY A 236 -0.77 19.12 -23.17
C GLY A 236 -0.08 18.82 -21.84
N VAL A 237 1.24 18.97 -21.77
CA VAL A 237 2.05 18.75 -20.57
C VAL A 237 2.58 20.07 -20.04
N LEU A 238 2.17 20.45 -18.83
CA LEU A 238 2.73 21.55 -18.08
C LEU A 238 4.04 21.13 -17.41
N ILE A 239 5.10 21.90 -17.64
CA ILE A 239 6.45 21.65 -17.13
C ILE A 239 6.81 22.74 -16.12
N CYS A 240 7.06 22.32 -14.88
CA CYS A 240 7.49 23.23 -13.80
C CYS A 240 8.89 23.78 -14.09
N PRO A 241 9.09 25.11 -14.09
CA PRO A 241 10.36 25.73 -14.48
C PRO A 241 11.46 25.54 -13.42
N TRP A 242 11.07 25.21 -12.19
CA TRP A 242 11.98 25.08 -11.05
C TRP A 242 12.54 23.67 -10.88
N HIS A 243 11.68 22.66 -11.03
CA HIS A 243 12.01 21.27 -10.69
C HIS A 243 11.84 20.30 -11.86
N GLY A 244 11.36 20.78 -13.02
CA GLY A 244 11.10 19.94 -14.19
C GLY A 244 9.91 18.98 -14.05
N CYS A 245 9.13 19.07 -12.97
CA CYS A 245 7.93 18.25 -12.77
C CYS A 245 6.97 18.39 -13.97
N ARG A 246 6.37 17.28 -14.41
CA ARG A 246 5.52 17.22 -15.61
C ARG A 246 4.08 16.87 -15.22
N PHE A 247 3.12 17.64 -15.70
CA PHE A 247 1.71 17.46 -15.36
C PHE A 247 0.82 17.50 -16.60
N ASP A 248 -0.16 16.61 -16.67
CA ASP A 248 -1.23 16.68 -17.66
C ASP A 248 -2.11 17.90 -17.39
N ILE A 249 -2.29 18.78 -18.37
CA ILE A 249 -3.20 19.93 -18.23
C ILE A 249 -4.66 19.50 -18.15
N CYS A 250 -4.99 18.30 -18.63
CA CYS A 250 -6.33 17.73 -18.53
C CYS A 250 -6.54 17.06 -17.17
N GLY A 251 -6.69 17.89 -16.13
CA GLY A 251 -6.99 17.41 -14.78
C GLY A 251 -5.78 17.24 -13.86
N GLY A 252 -4.61 17.75 -14.24
CA GLY A 252 -3.50 18.01 -13.31
C GLY A 252 -2.71 16.77 -12.88
N ARG A 253 -2.88 15.61 -13.51
CA ARG A 253 -2.19 14.38 -13.12
C ARG A 253 -0.67 14.54 -13.32
N ARG A 254 0.13 14.11 -12.35
CA ARG A 254 1.58 14.05 -12.47
C ARG A 254 2.02 12.95 -13.43
N LEU A 255 2.99 13.22 -14.29
CA LEU A 255 3.41 12.35 -15.40
C LEU A 255 4.87 11.86 -15.30
N ASP A 256 5.74 12.61 -14.63
CA ASP A 256 7.17 12.30 -14.52
C ASP A 256 7.47 11.17 -13.52
N LYS A 257 6.71 11.08 -12.43
CA LYS A 257 6.82 10.02 -11.42
C LYS A 257 5.54 9.93 -10.57
N SER A 258 5.46 8.90 -9.73
CA SER A 258 4.40 8.80 -8.72
C SER A 258 4.45 10.00 -7.75
N GLY A 259 3.29 10.57 -7.44
CA GLY A 259 3.19 11.73 -6.55
C GLY A 259 1.93 12.55 -6.76
N THR A 260 1.82 13.63 -5.99
CA THR A 260 0.66 14.53 -6.01
C THR A 260 0.61 15.32 -7.32
N GLY A 261 -0.57 15.35 -7.95
CA GLY A 261 -0.87 16.20 -9.11
C GLY A 261 -1.13 17.65 -8.72
N LEU A 262 -1.39 18.50 -9.71
CA LEU A 262 -1.75 19.90 -9.51
C LEU A 262 -3.05 20.00 -8.69
N GLY A 263 -3.15 21.00 -7.81
CA GLY A 263 -4.38 21.24 -7.06
C GLY A 263 -5.44 21.87 -7.96
N LEU A 264 -6.41 21.08 -8.43
CA LEU A 264 -7.48 21.59 -9.31
C LEU A 264 -8.33 22.65 -8.61
N VAL A 265 -8.76 23.64 -9.37
CA VAL A 265 -9.68 24.68 -8.95
C VAL A 265 -10.86 24.69 -9.93
N PRO A 266 -12.12 24.71 -9.45
CA PRO A 266 -13.28 24.78 -10.33
C PRO A 266 -13.18 25.98 -11.28
N SER A 267 -13.29 25.70 -12.58
CA SER A 267 -13.33 26.70 -13.63
C SER A 267 -14.53 26.46 -14.53
N ASP A 268 -15.08 27.54 -15.06
CA ASP A 268 -16.16 27.52 -16.03
C ASP A 268 -15.99 28.67 -17.02
N VAL A 269 -16.58 28.54 -18.21
CA VAL A 269 -16.64 29.62 -19.19
C VAL A 269 -18.09 29.98 -19.42
N ALA A 270 -18.46 31.21 -19.10
CA ALA A 270 -19.79 31.73 -19.39
C ALA A 270 -19.69 33.14 -19.94
N GLU A 271 -20.51 33.43 -20.95
CA GLU A 271 -20.57 34.75 -21.59
C GLU A 271 -19.19 35.25 -22.07
N GLY A 272 -18.33 34.33 -22.53
CA GLY A 272 -16.97 34.65 -22.98
C GLY A 272 -15.94 34.87 -21.86
N MET A 273 -16.34 34.77 -20.59
CA MET A 273 -15.44 34.96 -19.45
C MET A 273 -15.10 33.64 -18.77
N ILE A 274 -13.81 33.45 -18.49
CA ILE A 274 -13.32 32.42 -17.58
C ILE A 274 -13.72 32.84 -16.17
N ARG A 275 -14.39 31.94 -15.46
CA ARG A 275 -14.84 32.11 -14.08
C ARG A 275 -14.21 31.02 -13.21
N ILE A 276 -13.80 31.40 -12.00
CA ILE A 276 -13.22 30.51 -11.01
C ILE A 276 -14.16 30.39 -9.82
N GLY A 277 -14.51 29.15 -9.48
CA GLY A 277 -15.36 28.84 -8.34
C GLY A 277 -14.53 28.65 -7.08
N LEU A 278 -14.71 29.52 -6.09
CA LEU A 278 -14.11 29.36 -4.76
C LEU A 278 -15.19 28.95 -3.75
N PRO A 279 -14.91 28.00 -2.84
CA PRO A 279 -15.85 27.67 -1.78
C PRO A 279 -16.09 28.90 -0.89
N GLU A 280 -17.34 29.15 -0.54
CA GLU A 280 -17.74 30.15 0.45
C GLU A 280 -16.88 29.97 1.72
N LYS A 281 -16.41 31.08 2.28
CA LYS A 281 -15.74 31.06 3.59
C LYS A 281 -16.74 30.49 4.59
N ALA A 282 -16.39 29.39 5.25
CA ALA A 282 -17.12 28.97 6.44
C ALA A 282 -17.11 30.15 7.41
N GLY A 283 -18.30 30.60 7.81
CA GLY A 283 -18.47 31.76 8.68
C GLY A 283 -17.57 31.66 9.91
N ALA A 284 -16.95 32.79 10.26
CA ALA A 284 -16.13 32.98 11.45
C ALA A 284 -16.90 32.70 12.74
#